data_AF-A0AB73KYR9-F1
#
_entry.id   AF-A0AB73KYR9-F1
#
_cell.length_a   1.000
_cell.length_b   1.000
_cell.length_c   1.000
_cell.angle_alpha   90.00
_cell.angle_beta   90.00
_cell.angle_gamma   90.00
#
_symmetry.space_group_name_H-M   'P 1'
#
loop_
_entity.id
_entity.type
_entity.pdbx_description
1 polymer ?
#
loop_
_entity_poly.entity_id
_entity_poly.type
_entity_poly.pdbx_seq_one_letter_code
_entity_poly.pdbx_strand_id
1 'polypeptide(L)'
;TGSHRQELMVGLFRDGRGVFNGSALKEALDLIEALALYEATQPVNIRVAPGFDGATWLDLGRDDGQSVRIHPTGWDVLIPDPQEVCWRRTQLTGELPWPVKDPDGKGIDLLLRLCNFSNAETECLSIAWL
;
A
#
# COMPACT_ATOMS: atom_id res chain seq x y z
N THR A 1 -18.70 4.67 -9.13
CA THR A 1 -18.50 3.93 -7.86
C THR A 1 -19.79 4.01 -7.07
N GLY A 2 -20.28 2.89 -6.55
CA GLY A 2 -21.47 2.89 -5.68
C GLY A 2 -21.13 3.46 -4.31
N SER A 3 -22.12 3.74 -3.47
CA SER A 3 -21.84 4.00 -2.05
C SER A 3 -21.42 2.70 -1.35
N HIS A 4 -20.62 2.77 -0.28
CA HIS A 4 -20.26 1.60 0.54
C HIS A 4 -21.49 0.81 1.00
N ARG A 5 -22.64 1.48 1.17
CA ARG A 5 -23.93 0.86 1.45
C ARG A 5 -24.41 -0.06 0.33
N GLN A 6 -24.30 0.39 -0.93
CA GLN A 6 -24.67 -0.42 -2.09
C GLN A 6 -23.73 -1.62 -2.26
N GLU A 7 -22.43 -1.43 -2.00
CA GLU A 7 -21.43 -2.50 -2.04
C GLU A 7 -21.73 -3.58 -0.97
N LEU A 8 -22.04 -3.16 0.26
CA LEU A 8 -22.46 -4.07 1.34
C LEU A 8 -23.73 -4.85 0.98
N MET A 9 -24.74 -4.20 0.40
CA MET A 9 -25.97 -4.87 -0.04
C MET A 9 -25.69 -5.95 -1.10
N VAL A 10 -24.83 -5.62 -2.09
CA VAL A 10 -24.46 -6.56 -3.15
C VAL A 10 -23.67 -7.74 -2.57
N GLY A 11 -22.74 -7.49 -1.63
CA GLY A 11 -21.98 -8.52 -0.94
C GLY A 11 -22.89 -9.49 -0.18
N LEU A 12 -23.77 -8.98 0.67
CA LEU A 12 -24.71 -9.80 1.45
C LEU A 12 -25.64 -10.66 0.56
N PHE A 13 -26.09 -10.12 -0.56
CA PHE A 13 -26.87 -10.89 -1.53
C PHE A 13 -26.05 -12.02 -2.17
N ARG A 14 -24.81 -11.73 -2.60
CA ARG A 14 -23.88 -12.72 -3.17
C ARG A 14 -23.52 -13.83 -2.19
N ASP A 15 -23.45 -13.51 -0.90
CA ASP A 15 -23.18 -14.45 0.20
C ASP A 15 -24.43 -15.28 0.59
N GLY A 16 -25.56 -15.12 -0.11
CA GLY A 16 -26.80 -15.85 0.16
C GLY A 16 -27.53 -15.41 1.44
N ARG A 17 -27.14 -14.26 2.02
CA ARG A 17 -27.79 -13.69 3.22
C ARG A 17 -29.12 -13.01 2.92
N GLY A 18 -29.38 -12.75 1.64
CA GLY A 18 -30.63 -12.16 1.14
C GLY A 18 -30.59 -10.64 1.01
N VAL A 19 -31.76 -10.06 0.75
CA VAL A 19 -31.94 -8.60 0.63
C VAL A 19 -32.52 -8.06 1.93
N PHE A 20 -31.91 -7.00 2.45
CA PHE A 20 -32.32 -6.36 3.69
C PHE A 20 -33.16 -5.11 3.40
N ASN A 21 -34.13 -4.84 4.27
CA ASN A 21 -34.89 -3.59 4.20
C ASN A 21 -34.01 -2.39 4.63
N GLY A 22 -34.46 -1.17 4.30
CA GLY A 22 -33.69 0.05 4.55
C GLY A 22 -33.37 0.31 6.02
N SER A 23 -34.29 -0.04 6.94
CA SER A 23 -34.13 0.15 8.38
C SER A 23 -33.09 -0.80 8.98
N ALA A 24 -33.19 -2.08 8.68
CA ALA A 24 -32.25 -3.10 9.15
C ALA A 24 -30.82 -2.78 8.70
N LEU A 25 -30.65 -2.31 7.46
CA LEU A 25 -29.35 -1.91 6.95
C LEU A 25 -28.80 -0.65 7.65
N LYS A 26 -29.69 0.30 7.99
CA LYS A 26 -29.29 1.48 8.75
C LYS A 26 -28.84 1.09 10.16
N GLU A 27 -29.64 0.29 10.88
CA GLU A 27 -29.33 -0.19 12.23
C GLU A 27 -28.02 -0.97 12.27
N ALA A 28 -27.76 -1.82 11.26
CA ALA A 28 -26.50 -2.55 11.15
C ALA A 28 -25.28 -1.61 10.94
N LEU A 29 -25.41 -0.58 10.09
CA LEU A 29 -24.36 0.41 9.89
C LEU A 29 -24.14 1.27 11.15
N ASP A 30 -25.22 1.75 11.77
CA ASP A 30 -25.16 2.52 13.02
C ASP A 30 -24.48 1.68 14.14
N LEU A 31 -24.72 0.36 14.18
CA LEU A 31 -24.03 -0.55 15.11
C LEU A 31 -22.54 -0.71 14.77
N ILE A 32 -22.18 -0.89 13.49
CA ILE A 32 -20.76 -0.99 13.08
C ILE A 32 -20.01 0.29 13.46
N GLU A 33 -20.61 1.46 13.21
CA GLU A 33 -20.06 2.75 13.61
C GLU A 33 -19.89 2.82 15.14
N ALA A 34 -20.89 2.40 15.91
CA ALA A 34 -20.81 2.36 17.37
C ALA A 34 -19.72 1.41 17.89
N LEU A 35 -19.56 0.23 17.28
CA LEU A 35 -18.49 -0.72 17.62
C LEU A 35 -17.11 -0.12 17.32
N ALA A 36 -16.95 0.53 16.16
CA ALA A 36 -15.69 1.13 15.76
C ALA A 36 -15.19 2.25 16.71
N LEU A 37 -16.08 2.89 17.47
CA LEU A 37 -15.70 3.88 18.50
C LEU A 37 -14.85 3.30 19.63
N TYR A 38 -14.91 1.98 19.85
CA TYR A 38 -14.21 1.30 20.93
C TYR A 38 -12.95 0.56 20.46
N GLU A 39 -12.70 0.55 19.15
CA GLU A 39 -11.54 -0.13 18.57
C GLU A 39 -10.30 0.78 18.59
N ALA A 40 -9.12 0.15 18.60
CA ALA A 40 -7.88 0.89 18.46
C ALA A 40 -7.79 1.54 17.07
N THR A 41 -7.56 2.85 17.05
CA THR A 41 -7.29 3.56 15.79
C THR A 41 -5.81 3.46 15.45
N GLN A 42 -5.53 3.33 14.16
CA GLN A 42 -4.16 3.29 13.65
C GLN A 42 -3.99 4.26 12.49
N PRO A 43 -2.80 4.89 12.36
CA PRO A 43 -2.53 5.78 11.25
C PRO A 43 -2.56 5.01 9.93
N VAL A 44 -3.04 5.68 8.89
CA VAL A 44 -3.00 5.17 7.51
C VAL A 44 -2.05 6.01 6.67
N ASN A 45 -1.37 5.37 5.73
CA ASN A 45 -0.36 5.98 4.88
C ASN A 45 -0.78 5.89 3.40
N ILE A 46 -0.36 6.84 2.56
CA ILE A 46 -0.82 6.89 1.15
C ILE A 46 0.14 6.16 0.20
N ARG A 47 1.45 6.08 0.53
CA ARG A 47 2.41 5.40 -0.34
C ARG A 47 3.67 4.88 0.34
N VAL A 48 4.19 5.65 1.28
CA VAL A 48 5.38 5.28 2.06
C VAL A 48 5.01 5.37 3.53
N ALA A 49 5.51 4.44 4.32
CA ALA A 49 5.28 4.39 5.76
C ALA A 49 6.53 3.92 6.50
N PRO A 50 6.78 4.41 7.72
CA PRO A 50 7.71 3.75 8.62
C PRO A 50 7.14 2.38 9.02
N GLY A 51 8.00 1.37 9.08
CA GLY A 51 7.71 0.03 9.60
C GLY A 51 8.40 -0.22 10.94
N PHE A 52 8.24 -1.43 11.45
CA PHE A 52 8.95 -1.87 12.65
C PHE A 52 10.45 -2.02 12.39
N ASP A 53 11.26 -1.96 13.45
CA ASP A 53 12.72 -2.17 13.40
C ASP A 53 13.45 -1.22 12.44
N GLY A 54 12.91 -0.01 12.24
CA GLY A 54 13.46 0.98 11.31
C GLY A 54 13.26 0.65 9.83
N ALA A 55 12.37 -0.31 9.51
CA ALA A 55 12.00 -0.60 8.13
C ALA A 55 11.28 0.59 7.48
N THR A 56 11.33 0.65 6.16
CA THR A 56 10.51 1.56 5.35
C THR A 56 9.64 0.73 4.42
N TRP A 57 8.35 1.01 4.40
CA TRP A 57 7.41 0.38 3.50
C TRP A 57 7.09 1.26 2.31
N LEU A 58 6.94 0.63 1.14
CA LEU A 58 6.46 1.24 -0.09
C LEU A 58 5.27 0.42 -0.62
N ASP A 59 4.10 1.03 -0.67
CA ASP A 59 2.93 0.47 -1.35
C ASP A 59 3.20 0.40 -2.85
N LEU A 60 2.94 -0.76 -3.47
CA LEU A 60 3.04 -0.90 -4.92
C LEU A 60 1.74 -0.48 -5.63
N GLY A 61 0.65 -0.23 -4.91
CA GLY A 61 -0.63 0.18 -5.50
C GLY A 61 -1.38 -0.95 -6.20
N ARG A 62 -0.98 -2.20 -5.95
CA ARG A 62 -1.51 -3.41 -6.56
C ARG A 62 -2.73 -3.92 -5.81
N ASP A 63 -3.72 -4.43 -6.52
CA ASP A 63 -4.94 -4.98 -5.92
C ASP A 63 -4.69 -6.26 -5.08
N ASP A 64 -3.53 -6.90 -5.26
CA ASP A 64 -3.08 -8.05 -4.44
C ASP A 64 -2.51 -7.65 -3.06
N GLY A 65 -2.43 -6.35 -2.76
CA GLY A 65 -1.96 -5.83 -1.47
C GLY A 65 -0.44 -5.90 -1.26
N GLN A 66 0.31 -6.41 -2.23
CA GLN A 66 1.76 -6.56 -2.09
C GLN A 66 2.47 -5.20 -2.04
N SER A 67 3.43 -5.10 -1.13
CA SER A 67 4.21 -3.91 -0.83
C SER A 67 5.67 -4.29 -0.61
N VAL A 68 6.58 -3.33 -0.75
CA VAL A 68 8.00 -3.55 -0.50
C VAL A 68 8.33 -3.17 0.94
N ARG A 69 8.87 -4.10 1.72
CA ARG A 69 9.45 -3.83 3.04
C ARG A 69 10.96 -3.71 2.92
N ILE A 70 11.47 -2.50 3.04
CA ILE A 70 12.88 -2.15 2.93
C ILE A 70 13.49 -2.18 4.33
N HIS A 71 14.58 -2.91 4.50
CA HIS A 71 15.33 -3.06 5.74
C HIS A 71 16.84 -2.90 5.46
N PRO A 72 17.71 -2.72 6.48
CA PRO A 72 19.12 -2.39 6.24
C PRO A 72 19.90 -3.40 5.38
N THR A 73 19.50 -4.67 5.39
CA THR A 73 20.15 -5.74 4.62
C THR A 73 19.51 -6.03 3.27
N GLY A 74 18.47 -5.30 2.87
CA GLY A 74 17.77 -5.55 1.61
C GLY A 74 16.28 -5.18 1.65
N TRP A 75 15.49 -5.88 0.85
CA TRP A 75 14.05 -5.68 0.81
C TRP A 75 13.35 -6.97 0.42
N ASP A 76 12.09 -7.07 0.82
CA ASP A 76 11.19 -8.17 0.46
C ASP A 76 9.85 -7.61 -0.03
N VAL A 77 9.15 -8.39 -0.85
CA VAL A 77 7.77 -8.08 -1.24
C VAL A 77 6.84 -8.97 -0.45
N LEU A 78 5.94 -8.36 0.32
CA LEU A 78 4.93 -9.05 1.11
C LEU A 78 3.71 -8.15 1.33
N ILE A 79 2.62 -8.75 1.81
CA ILE A 79 1.45 -8.01 2.29
C ILE A 79 1.77 -7.54 3.72
N PRO A 80 1.68 -6.24 4.03
CA PRO A 80 1.96 -5.73 5.37
C PRO A 80 0.95 -6.26 6.40
N ASP A 81 1.43 -6.52 7.62
CA ASP A 81 0.54 -6.66 8.77
C ASP A 81 -0.13 -5.29 9.01
N PRO A 82 -1.48 -5.22 9.10
CA PRO A 82 -2.18 -3.97 9.38
C PRO A 82 -1.72 -3.26 10.66
N GLN A 83 -1.18 -3.99 11.65
CA GLN A 83 -0.61 -3.40 12.87
C GLN A 83 0.71 -2.68 12.61
N GLU A 84 1.45 -3.07 11.56
CA GLU A 84 2.68 -2.40 11.14
C GLU A 84 2.36 -1.25 10.19
N VAL A 85 1.64 -1.53 9.09
CA VAL A 85 1.28 -0.53 8.09
C VAL A 85 -0.11 -0.80 7.51
N CYS A 86 -0.93 0.23 7.45
CA CYS A 86 -2.20 0.24 6.73
C CYS A 86 -2.19 1.31 5.63
N TRP A 87 -2.59 0.92 4.42
CA TRP A 87 -2.60 1.82 3.26
C TRP A 87 -3.97 2.45 3.03
N ARG A 88 -3.97 3.76 2.82
CA ARG A 88 -5.10 4.53 2.28
C ARG A 88 -4.78 4.92 0.86
N ARG A 89 -5.23 4.11 -0.10
CA ARG A 89 -5.06 4.41 -1.53
C ARG A 89 -6.02 5.50 -1.97
N THR A 90 -5.51 6.42 -2.79
CA THR A 90 -6.30 7.43 -3.47
C THR A 90 -6.46 7.04 -4.94
N GLN A 91 -7.31 7.73 -5.69
CA GLN A 91 -7.40 7.54 -7.16
C GLN A 91 -6.09 7.81 -7.89
N LEU A 92 -5.14 8.52 -7.27
CA LEU A 92 -3.83 8.83 -7.82
C LEU A 92 -2.77 7.76 -7.48
N THR A 93 -3.15 6.73 -6.73
CA THR A 93 -2.25 5.65 -6.33
C THR A 93 -2.19 4.59 -7.42
N GLY A 94 -1.37 4.83 -8.43
CA GLY A 94 -1.16 3.89 -9.54
C GLY A 94 -0.30 2.69 -9.16
N GLU A 95 -0.44 1.60 -9.90
CA GLU A 95 0.44 0.43 -9.79
C GLU A 95 1.89 0.79 -10.17
N LEU A 96 2.85 0.43 -9.32
CA LEU A 96 4.29 0.51 -9.61
C LEU A 96 4.79 -0.80 -10.23
N PRO A 97 5.85 -0.74 -11.05
CA PRO A 97 6.52 -1.93 -11.57
C PRO A 97 6.98 -2.86 -10.45
N TRP A 98 6.97 -4.16 -10.73
CA TRP A 98 7.47 -5.17 -9.80
C TRP A 98 8.99 -5.05 -9.61
N PRO A 99 9.49 -4.98 -8.36
CA PRO A 99 10.92 -4.85 -8.11
C PRO A 99 11.65 -6.18 -8.39
N VAL A 100 12.85 -6.09 -8.95
CA VAL A 100 13.68 -7.26 -9.32
C VAL A 100 14.96 -7.24 -8.48
N LYS A 101 15.26 -8.34 -7.76
CA LYS A 101 16.43 -8.42 -6.85
C LYS A 101 17.78 -8.47 -7.58
N ASP A 102 17.81 -9.03 -8.78
CA ASP A 102 19.06 -9.20 -9.54
C ASP A 102 18.84 -8.82 -11.01
N PRO A 103 19.05 -7.54 -11.38
CA PRO A 103 18.93 -7.08 -12.77
C PRO A 103 20.22 -7.35 -13.57
N ASP A 104 20.93 -8.46 -13.30
CA ASP A 104 22.27 -8.77 -13.84
C ASP A 104 23.31 -7.67 -13.53
N GLY A 105 23.21 -7.05 -12.35
CA GLY A 105 24.10 -5.97 -11.92
C GLY A 105 23.91 -4.61 -12.61
N LYS A 106 22.93 -4.45 -13.51
CA LYS A 106 22.72 -3.23 -14.32
C LYS A 106 21.75 -2.21 -13.71
N GLY A 107 21.29 -2.44 -12.49
CA GLY A 107 20.24 -1.62 -11.85
C GLY A 107 20.66 -0.16 -11.69
N ILE A 108 21.90 0.08 -11.24
CA ILE A 108 22.41 1.44 -11.05
C ILE A 108 22.63 2.15 -12.39
N ASP A 109 23.11 1.46 -13.41
CA ASP A 109 23.31 2.02 -14.76
C ASP A 109 21.99 2.54 -15.36
N LEU A 110 20.89 1.82 -15.13
CA LEU A 110 19.55 2.24 -15.55
C LEU A 110 19.07 3.49 -14.81
N LEU A 111 19.39 3.62 -13.53
CA LEU A 111 19.07 4.81 -12.75
C LEU A 111 19.88 6.02 -13.22
N LEU A 112 21.19 5.87 -13.42
CA LEU A 112 22.07 6.96 -13.87
C LEU A 112 21.61 7.55 -15.20
N ARG A 113 21.07 6.73 -16.11
CA ARG A 113 20.47 7.18 -17.38
C ARG A 113 19.25 8.09 -17.26
N LEU A 114 18.56 8.07 -16.12
CA LEU A 114 17.42 8.95 -15.83
C LEU A 114 17.85 10.22 -15.10
N CYS A 115 19.08 10.26 -14.61
CA CYS A 115 19.66 11.39 -13.90
C CYS A 115 20.46 12.28 -14.87
N ASN A 116 20.51 13.58 -14.59
CA ASN A 116 21.21 14.54 -15.44
C ASN A 116 22.70 14.63 -15.07
N PHE A 117 23.41 13.49 -15.08
CA PHE A 117 24.84 13.45 -14.90
C PHE A 117 25.55 13.74 -16.22
N SER A 118 26.53 14.63 -16.19
CA SER A 118 27.22 15.10 -17.40
C SER A 118 28.44 14.26 -17.76
N ASN A 119 28.98 13.51 -16.78
CA ASN A 119 30.16 12.65 -16.94
C ASN A 119 30.30 11.65 -15.78
N ALA A 120 31.24 10.70 -15.92
CA ALA A 120 31.53 9.67 -14.92
C ALA A 120 31.97 10.22 -13.55
N GLU A 121 32.58 11.40 -13.48
CA GLU A 121 32.95 12.02 -12.20
C GLU A 121 31.70 12.41 -11.41
N THR A 122 30.70 12.99 -12.08
CA THR A 122 29.41 13.34 -11.46
C THR A 122 28.59 12.11 -11.07
N GLU A 123 28.65 11.03 -11.84
CA GLU A 123 28.04 9.73 -11.47
C GLU A 123 28.71 9.15 -10.22
N CYS A 124 30.04 9.18 -10.15
CA CYS A 124 30.81 8.65 -9.01
C CYS A 124 30.47 9.35 -7.69
N LEU A 125 30.26 10.68 -7.72
CA LEU A 125 29.82 11.43 -6.54
C LEU A 125 28.46 10.96 -6.02
N SER A 126 27.54 10.57 -6.91
CA SER A 126 26.23 10.06 -6.51
C SER A 126 26.31 8.66 -5.90
N ILE A 127 27.18 7.79 -6.41
CA ILE A 127 27.41 6.45 -5.85
C ILE A 127 28.09 6.56 -4.48
N ALA A 128 29.06 7.47 -4.32
CA ALA A 128 29.75 7.67 -3.05
C ALA A 128 28.86 8.24 -1.93
N TRP A 129 27.69 8.78 -2.28
CA TRP A 129 26.70 9.27 -1.33
C TRP A 129 25.71 8.17 -0.86
N LEU A 130 25.43 7.19 -1.73
CA LEU A 130 24.54 6.05 -1.45
C LEU A 130 25.19 5.03 -0.50
#